data_AF-A0A413ZW94-F1
#
_entry.id   AF-A0A413ZW94-F1
#
_cell.length_a   1.000
_cell.length_b   1.000
_cell.length_c   1.000
_cell.angle_alpha   90.00
_cell.angle_beta   90.00
_cell.angle_gamma   90.00
#
_symmetry.space_group_name_H-M   'P 1'
#
loop_
_entity.id
_entity.type
_entity.pdbx_description
1 polymer ?
#
loop_
_entity_poly.entity_id
_entity_poly.type
_entity_poly.pdbx_seq_one_letter_code
_entity_poly.pdbx_strand_id
1 'polypeptide(L)'
;AFIYVELCFSLRLMPIFIRKIVILYGKEKVASHQRSYCGGDWCIKLEHYLRTLSRKPGALPHSVVWQRAPEKLRRLYDIHFKEDNRTFVLLLDYARKNGFSGTDIVAACKELTGRGVRKISPDQVKAMLHGSVQGETEETMEPPVLPAQQENIEREAVDMLEGITALMTGYNEVHDIIPTI
;
A
#
# COMPACT_ATOMS: atom_id res chain seq x y z
N ALA A 1 -43.54 -1.29 2.13
CA ALA A 1 -44.02 -0.05 1.50
C ALA A 1 -43.21 0.22 0.26
N PHE A 2 -43.78 -0.08 -0.91
CA PHE A 2 -43.16 0.19 -2.21
C PHE A 2 -43.25 1.70 -2.45
N ILE A 3 -42.10 2.38 -2.50
CA ILE A 3 -42.04 3.79 -2.88
C ILE A 3 -42.28 3.82 -4.40
N TYR A 4 -43.51 4.17 -4.78
CA TYR A 4 -43.84 4.57 -6.15
C TYR A 4 -43.08 5.87 -6.43
N VAL A 5 -42.00 5.78 -7.21
CA VAL A 5 -41.39 6.95 -7.84
C VAL A 5 -42.15 7.18 -9.14
N GLU A 6 -43.22 7.96 -9.07
CA GLU A 6 -43.97 8.38 -10.24
C GLU A 6 -43.10 9.41 -11.00
N LEU A 7 -42.21 8.90 -11.85
CA LEU A 7 -41.52 9.69 -12.86
C LEU A 7 -42.56 10.08 -13.91
N CYS A 8 -43.15 11.26 -13.76
CA CYS A 8 -44.00 11.86 -14.78
C CYS A 8 -43.15 12.20 -16.01
N PHE A 9 -42.92 11.20 -16.87
CA PHE A 9 -42.18 11.31 -18.12
C PHE A 9 -43.13 11.74 -19.24
N SER A 10 -43.69 12.95 -19.12
CA SER A 10 -44.36 13.58 -20.27
C SER A 10 -43.32 14.31 -21.12
N LEU A 11 -42.88 13.60 -22.15
CA LEU A 11 -42.37 14.07 -23.44
C LEU A 11 -41.29 15.16 -23.47
N ARG A 12 -40.10 14.69 -23.91
CA ARG A 12 -39.26 15.38 -24.90
C ARG A 12 -38.74 16.74 -24.46
N LEU A 13 -37.82 16.76 -23.50
CA LEU A 13 -36.67 17.68 -23.46
C LEU A 13 -35.64 17.11 -22.48
N MET A 14 -34.38 17.13 -22.92
CA MET A 14 -33.15 16.74 -22.22
C MET A 14 -33.21 16.80 -20.66
N PRO A 15 -32.72 15.77 -19.93
CA PRO A 15 -32.80 15.63 -18.46
C PRO A 15 -31.96 16.65 -17.64
N ILE A 16 -31.70 17.83 -18.17
CA ILE A 16 -30.68 18.78 -17.68
C ILE A 16 -31.29 19.88 -16.78
N PHE A 17 -32.61 20.08 -16.78
CA PHE A 17 -33.25 21.24 -16.12
C PHE A 17 -33.89 20.98 -14.74
N ILE A 18 -33.64 19.84 -14.11
CA ILE A 18 -34.19 19.58 -12.77
C ILE A 18 -33.34 20.30 -11.72
N ARG A 19 -33.83 21.43 -11.19
CA ARG A 19 -33.17 22.24 -10.15
C ARG A 19 -33.18 21.64 -8.76
N LYS A 20 -34.22 20.88 -8.46
CA LYS A 20 -34.51 20.41 -7.11
C LYS A 20 -35.28 19.11 -7.21
N ILE A 21 -34.82 18.08 -6.49
CA ILE A 21 -35.61 16.87 -6.31
C ILE A 21 -36.43 17.09 -5.04
N VAL A 22 -37.74 17.00 -5.17
CA VAL A 22 -38.69 17.14 -4.05
C VAL A 22 -39.35 15.78 -3.85
N ILE A 23 -39.18 15.22 -2.66
CA ILE A 23 -39.82 13.96 -2.27
C ILE A 23 -41.11 14.32 -1.56
N LEU A 24 -42.23 13.77 -2.03
CA LEU A 24 -43.56 13.98 -1.49
C LEU A 24 -44.09 12.68 -0.88
N TYR A 25 -44.77 12.76 0.26
CA TYR A 25 -45.53 11.67 0.87
C TYR A 25 -46.90 12.22 1.27
N GLY A 26 -47.99 11.61 0.78
CA GLY A 26 -49.34 12.07 1.10
C GLY A 26 -49.65 13.51 0.66
N LYS A 27 -49.09 13.95 -0.48
CA LYS A 27 -49.13 15.35 -0.99
C LYS A 27 -48.33 16.36 -0.16
N GLU A 28 -47.69 15.94 0.91
CA GLU A 28 -46.79 16.78 1.71
C GLU A 28 -45.34 16.58 1.32
N LYS A 29 -44.57 17.65 1.37
CA LYS A 29 -43.14 17.64 1.06
C LYS A 29 -42.34 17.12 2.26
N VAL A 30 -41.80 15.91 2.11
CA VAL A 30 -41.00 15.24 3.16
C VAL A 30 -39.50 15.52 3.06
N ALA A 31 -38.97 15.77 1.86
CA ALA A 31 -37.57 16.15 1.71
C ALA A 31 -37.35 16.98 0.44
N SER A 32 -36.32 17.81 0.45
CA SER A 32 -35.83 18.38 -0.79
C SER A 32 -34.32 18.42 -0.88
N HIS A 33 -33.79 17.94 -2.00
CA HIS A 33 -32.37 17.96 -2.31
C HIS A 33 -32.11 18.97 -3.43
N GLN A 34 -31.15 19.85 -3.20
CA GLN A 34 -30.68 20.81 -4.19
C GLN A 34 -29.73 20.08 -5.16
N ARG A 35 -29.91 20.27 -6.47
CA ARG A 35 -28.92 19.81 -7.45
C ARG A 35 -27.76 20.81 -7.51
N SER A 36 -26.52 20.33 -7.46
CA SER A 36 -25.36 21.18 -7.73
C SER A 36 -25.25 21.47 -9.22
N TYR A 37 -25.03 22.74 -9.58
CA TYR A 37 -24.99 23.27 -10.95
C TYR A 37 -23.59 23.64 -11.43
N CYS A 38 -22.55 23.41 -10.61
CA CYS A 38 -21.17 23.44 -11.07
C CYS A 38 -21.01 22.32 -12.10
N GLY A 39 -20.76 22.65 -13.38
CA GLY A 39 -20.72 21.66 -14.44
C GLY A 39 -19.65 20.60 -14.20
N GLY A 40 -20.01 19.32 -14.28
CA GLY A 40 -19.07 18.22 -14.56
C GLY A 40 -18.51 17.40 -13.39
N ASP A 41 -18.65 17.81 -12.14
CA ASP A 41 -17.94 17.15 -11.03
C ASP A 41 -18.67 15.92 -10.46
N TRP A 42 -18.93 14.92 -11.31
CA TRP A 42 -18.94 13.54 -10.83
C TRP A 42 -17.48 13.10 -10.66
N CYS A 43 -16.83 13.56 -9.58
CA CYS A 43 -15.49 13.16 -9.19
C CYS A 43 -15.47 11.72 -8.67
N ILE A 44 -15.66 10.76 -9.59
CA ILE A 44 -15.52 9.34 -9.30
C ILE A 44 -14.02 9.04 -9.18
N LYS A 45 -13.50 9.10 -7.95
CA LYS A 45 -12.10 8.78 -7.62
C LYS A 45 -11.92 7.28 -7.36
N LEU A 46 -10.82 6.70 -7.83
CA LEU A 46 -10.49 5.28 -7.63
C LEU A 46 -10.47 4.88 -6.15
N GLU A 47 -9.91 5.74 -5.31
CA GLU A 47 -9.77 5.54 -3.86
C GLU A 47 -11.08 5.21 -3.14
N HIS A 48 -12.19 5.83 -3.56
CA HIS A 48 -13.52 5.65 -2.96
C HIS A 48 -14.12 4.27 -3.25
N TYR A 49 -13.71 3.66 -4.36
CA TYR A 49 -14.22 2.37 -4.80
C TYR A 49 -13.33 1.20 -4.40
N LEU A 50 -12.14 1.45 -3.83
CA LEU A 50 -11.22 0.38 -3.41
C LEU A 50 -11.87 -0.60 -2.44
N ARG A 51 -12.70 -0.14 -1.49
CA ARG A 51 -13.44 -1.04 -0.58
C ARG A 51 -14.36 -2.01 -1.32
N THR A 52 -15.01 -1.55 -2.38
CA THR A 52 -15.89 -2.38 -3.23
C THR A 52 -15.06 -3.31 -4.11
N LEU A 53 -13.97 -2.80 -4.68
CA LEU A 53 -13.05 -3.57 -5.52
C LEU A 53 -12.35 -4.67 -4.72
N SER A 54 -12.01 -4.45 -3.45
CA SER A 54 -11.42 -5.49 -2.60
C SER A 54 -12.36 -6.68 -2.38
N ARG A 55 -13.67 -6.44 -2.42
CA ARG A 55 -14.69 -7.51 -2.36
C ARG A 55 -14.96 -8.14 -3.72
N LYS A 56 -14.76 -7.40 -4.82
CA LYS A 56 -15.03 -7.82 -6.20
C LYS A 56 -13.89 -7.35 -7.12
N PRO A 57 -12.72 -8.01 -7.09
CA PRO A 57 -11.56 -7.55 -7.85
C PRO A 57 -11.77 -7.67 -9.37
N GLY A 58 -12.56 -8.66 -9.82
CA GLY A 58 -12.91 -8.80 -11.25
C GLY A 58 -13.74 -7.65 -11.82
N ALA A 59 -14.34 -6.80 -10.98
CA ALA A 59 -15.05 -5.60 -11.44
C ALA A 59 -14.08 -4.46 -11.82
N LEU A 60 -12.81 -4.53 -11.43
CA LEU A 60 -11.81 -3.49 -11.69
C LEU A 60 -11.73 -3.12 -13.18
N PRO A 61 -11.41 -4.03 -14.12
CA PRO A 61 -11.22 -3.68 -15.53
C PRO A 61 -12.48 -3.12 -16.20
N HIS A 62 -13.67 -3.53 -15.73
CA HIS A 62 -14.96 -3.11 -16.30
C HIS A 62 -15.55 -1.87 -15.63
N SER A 63 -14.90 -1.34 -14.58
CA SER A 63 -15.44 -0.22 -13.83
C SER A 63 -15.19 1.12 -14.53
N VAL A 64 -16.19 2.01 -14.49
CA VAL A 64 -16.07 3.39 -15.00
C VAL A 64 -14.96 4.15 -14.27
N VAL A 65 -14.71 3.80 -13.00
CA VAL A 65 -13.63 4.39 -12.21
C VAL A 65 -12.24 4.00 -12.71
N TRP A 66 -12.07 2.78 -13.21
CA TRP A 66 -10.81 2.31 -13.79
C TRP A 66 -10.58 2.90 -15.18
N GLN A 67 -11.63 3.04 -16.00
CA GLN A 67 -11.51 3.69 -17.31
C GLN A 67 -11.00 5.13 -17.22
N ARG A 68 -11.37 5.83 -16.14
CA ARG A 68 -10.92 7.19 -15.82
C ARG A 68 -9.58 7.26 -15.08
N ALA A 69 -8.99 6.13 -14.71
CA ALA A 69 -7.70 6.09 -14.03
C ALA A 69 -6.56 6.57 -14.95
N PRO A 70 -5.42 7.04 -14.39
CA PRO A 70 -4.29 7.49 -15.18
C PRO A 70 -3.84 6.43 -16.18
N GLU A 71 -3.62 6.83 -17.44
CA GLU A 71 -3.26 5.90 -18.51
C GLU A 71 -2.00 5.08 -18.18
N LYS A 72 -1.00 5.72 -17.55
CA LYS A 72 0.23 5.05 -17.10
C LYS A 72 -0.04 3.93 -16.10
N LEU A 73 -0.99 4.14 -15.17
CA LEU A 73 -1.38 3.15 -14.18
C LEU A 73 -2.13 1.98 -14.84
N ARG A 74 -2.96 2.27 -15.85
CA ARG A 74 -3.64 1.24 -16.64
C ARG A 74 -2.65 0.37 -17.44
N ARG A 75 -1.70 0.99 -18.14
CA ARG A 75 -0.65 0.28 -18.89
C ARG A 75 0.18 -0.63 -17.97
N LEU A 76 0.55 -0.14 -16.79
CA LEU A 76 1.25 -0.94 -15.78
C LEU A 76 0.47 -2.21 -15.41
N TYR A 77 -0.82 -2.04 -15.14
CA TYR A 77 -1.71 -3.15 -14.81
C TYR A 77 -1.81 -4.15 -15.97
N ASP A 78 -1.96 -3.68 -17.21
CA ASP A 78 -2.06 -4.55 -18.38
C ASP A 78 -0.78 -5.38 -18.61
N ILE A 79 0.40 -4.85 -18.24
CA ILE A 79 1.70 -5.53 -18.41
C ILE A 79 1.98 -6.53 -17.29
N HIS A 80 1.72 -6.16 -16.01
CA HIS A 80 2.21 -6.94 -14.87
C HIS A 80 1.11 -7.61 -14.04
N PHE A 81 -0.14 -7.14 -14.13
CA PHE A 81 -1.21 -7.53 -13.20
C PHE A 81 -2.52 -7.96 -13.87
N LYS A 82 -2.55 -8.07 -15.20
CA LYS A 82 -3.75 -8.41 -15.99
C LYS A 82 -4.38 -9.75 -15.59
N GLU A 83 -3.54 -10.72 -15.25
CA GLU A 83 -3.98 -12.05 -14.83
C GLU A 83 -4.46 -12.08 -13.37
N ASP A 84 -4.09 -11.07 -12.56
CA ASP A 84 -4.21 -11.13 -11.11
C ASP A 84 -4.80 -9.83 -10.50
N ASN A 85 -6.08 -9.62 -10.80
CA ASN A 85 -6.86 -8.45 -10.36
C ASN A 85 -6.85 -8.27 -8.84
N ARG A 86 -6.91 -9.38 -8.10
CA ARG A 86 -6.99 -9.36 -6.63
C ARG A 86 -5.71 -8.76 -6.04
N THR A 87 -4.57 -9.19 -6.55
CA THR A 87 -3.24 -8.77 -6.14
C THR A 87 -3.05 -7.28 -6.37
N PHE A 88 -3.48 -6.79 -7.52
CA PHE A 88 -3.40 -5.36 -7.84
C PHE A 88 -4.34 -4.50 -6.99
N VAL A 89 -5.57 -4.93 -6.76
CA VAL A 89 -6.48 -4.21 -5.86
C VAL A 89 -5.94 -4.15 -4.43
N LEU A 90 -5.30 -5.22 -3.95
CA LEU A 90 -4.64 -5.23 -2.66
C LEU A 90 -3.47 -4.23 -2.60
N LEU A 91 -2.67 -4.13 -3.67
CA LEU A 91 -1.62 -3.13 -3.80
C LEU A 91 -2.18 -1.71 -3.75
N LEU A 92 -3.30 -1.44 -4.44
CA LEU A 92 -3.97 -0.14 -4.39
C LEU A 92 -4.51 0.20 -3.00
N ASP A 93 -5.10 -0.78 -2.30
CA ASP A 93 -5.59 -0.58 -0.93
C ASP A 93 -4.43 -0.35 0.06
N TYR A 94 -3.30 -1.05 -0.13
CA TYR A 94 -2.07 -0.83 0.63
C TYR A 94 -1.52 0.58 0.42
N ALA A 95 -1.37 1.00 -0.84
CA ALA A 95 -0.92 2.35 -1.17
C ALA A 95 -1.80 3.42 -0.52
N ARG A 96 -3.14 3.28 -0.60
CA ARG A 96 -4.07 4.21 0.06
C ARG A 96 -3.88 4.24 1.58
N LYS A 97 -3.72 3.09 2.22
CA LYS A 97 -3.54 3.00 3.69
C LYS A 97 -2.26 3.69 4.15
N ASN A 98 -1.22 3.67 3.33
CA ASN A 98 0.08 4.29 3.61
C ASN A 98 0.22 5.71 3.05
N GLY A 99 -0.85 6.29 2.47
CA GLY A 99 -0.84 7.65 1.94
C GLY A 99 -0.17 7.80 0.56
N PHE A 100 0.17 6.71 -0.11
CA PHE A 100 0.71 6.74 -1.47
C PHE A 100 -0.39 6.90 -2.51
N SER A 101 -0.10 7.71 -3.53
CA SER A 101 -0.97 7.98 -4.66
C SER A 101 -0.70 7.02 -5.83
N GLY A 102 -1.62 6.97 -6.79
CA GLY A 102 -1.43 6.18 -8.01
C GLY A 102 -0.21 6.60 -8.85
N THR A 103 0.25 7.85 -8.72
CA THR A 103 1.47 8.32 -9.38
C THR A 103 2.73 7.77 -8.73
N ASP A 104 2.73 7.56 -7.41
CA ASP A 104 3.88 7.00 -6.68
C ASP A 104 4.09 5.52 -7.06
N ILE A 105 2.99 4.78 -7.19
CA ILE A 105 3.01 3.39 -7.71
C ILE A 105 3.64 3.35 -9.11
N VAL A 106 3.24 4.28 -10.00
CA VAL A 106 3.80 4.35 -11.35
C VAL A 106 5.29 4.72 -11.32
N ALA A 107 5.71 5.61 -10.43
CA ALA A 107 7.11 5.98 -10.27
C ALA A 107 7.96 4.80 -9.77
N ALA A 108 7.51 4.12 -8.72
CA ALA A 108 8.16 2.92 -8.18
C ALA A 108 8.32 1.83 -9.25
N CYS A 109 7.29 1.58 -10.05
CA CYS A 109 7.37 0.60 -11.13
C CYS A 109 8.31 1.00 -12.26
N LYS A 110 8.40 2.30 -12.58
CA LYS A 110 9.37 2.80 -13.56
C LYS A 110 10.79 2.58 -13.09
N GLU A 111 11.08 2.83 -11.82
CA GLU A 111 12.39 2.52 -11.25
C GLU A 111 12.71 1.02 -11.31
N LEU A 112 11.77 0.16 -10.92
CA LEU A 112 11.96 -1.29 -11.02
C LEU A 112 12.26 -1.75 -12.45
N THR A 113 11.57 -1.15 -13.42
CA THR A 113 11.82 -1.41 -14.84
C THR A 113 13.22 -0.94 -15.26
N GLY A 114 13.65 0.23 -14.79
CA GLY A 114 15.00 0.76 -15.01
C GLY A 114 16.11 -0.12 -14.41
N ARG A 115 15.82 -0.80 -13.29
CA ARG A 115 16.70 -1.80 -12.65
C ARG A 115 16.72 -3.15 -13.39
N GLY A 116 15.96 -3.32 -14.48
CA GLY A 116 15.94 -4.54 -15.29
C GLY A 116 14.93 -5.60 -14.84
N VAL A 117 14.00 -5.27 -13.94
CA VAL A 117 12.96 -6.20 -13.49
C VAL A 117 11.93 -6.43 -14.59
N ARG A 118 11.87 -7.66 -15.13
CA ARG A 118 10.95 -8.02 -16.22
C ARG A 118 9.51 -8.25 -15.76
N LYS A 119 9.33 -8.81 -14.56
CA LYS A 119 8.02 -9.06 -13.94
C LYS A 119 7.96 -8.36 -12.59
N ILE A 120 7.15 -7.30 -12.51
CA ILE A 120 6.98 -6.52 -11.30
C ILE A 120 5.99 -7.25 -10.38
N SER A 121 6.48 -7.67 -9.21
CA SER A 121 5.66 -8.22 -8.12
C SER A 121 5.05 -7.08 -7.28
N PRO A 122 3.84 -7.24 -6.72
CA PRO A 122 3.27 -6.26 -5.79
C PRO A 122 4.21 -5.96 -4.61
N ASP A 123 4.95 -6.94 -4.11
CA ASP A 123 5.82 -6.76 -2.93
C ASP A 123 7.07 -5.95 -3.27
N GLN A 124 7.58 -6.08 -4.49
CA GLN A 124 8.65 -5.20 -4.99
C GLN A 124 8.17 -3.75 -5.06
N VAL A 125 6.93 -3.52 -5.51
CA VAL A 125 6.35 -2.17 -5.54
C VAL A 125 6.19 -1.63 -4.11
N LYS A 126 5.69 -2.43 -3.16
CA LYS A 126 5.60 -2.02 -1.76
C LYS A 126 6.96 -1.68 -1.18
N ALA A 127 7.97 -2.53 -1.40
CA ALA A 127 9.33 -2.30 -0.95
C ALA A 127 9.89 -0.99 -1.51
N MET A 128 9.68 -0.71 -2.80
CA MET A 128 10.12 0.53 -3.44
C MET A 128 9.41 1.78 -2.92
N LEU A 129 8.11 1.68 -2.62
CA LEU A 129 7.36 2.80 -2.04
C LEU A 129 7.89 3.21 -0.66
N HIS A 130 8.39 2.24 0.12
CA HIS A 130 8.99 2.50 1.43
C HIS A 130 10.52 2.73 1.38
N GLY A 131 11.18 2.23 0.34
CA GLY A 131 12.64 2.26 0.15
C GLY A 131 13.23 3.64 -0.14
N SER A 132 12.42 4.71 -0.17
CA SER A 132 12.91 6.09 -0.22
C SER A 132 13.43 6.59 1.14
N VAL A 133 13.34 5.76 2.21
CA VAL A 133 13.74 6.12 3.58
C VAL A 133 15.02 5.41 4.05
N GLN A 134 15.54 4.41 3.33
CA GLN A 134 16.78 3.76 3.74
C GLN A 134 17.67 3.52 2.53
N GLY A 135 18.72 4.32 2.45
CA GLY A 135 19.96 3.81 1.85
C GLY A 135 20.33 2.52 2.59
N GLU A 136 20.78 1.54 1.81
CA GLU A 136 21.53 0.39 2.29
C GLU A 136 20.77 -0.50 3.29
N THR A 137 20.16 -1.56 2.78
CA THR A 137 20.09 -2.79 3.58
C THR A 137 20.19 -3.96 2.63
N GLU A 138 21.42 -4.44 2.48
CA GLU A 138 21.69 -5.84 2.20
C GLU A 138 20.82 -6.68 3.12
N GLU A 139 20.07 -7.63 2.56
CA GLU A 139 19.47 -8.71 3.34
C GLU A 139 20.58 -9.52 4.00
N THR A 140 20.95 -9.15 5.23
CA THR A 140 21.45 -10.10 6.21
C THR A 140 20.36 -10.29 7.24
N MET A 141 19.86 -11.53 7.32
CA MET A 141 18.91 -12.00 8.32
C MET A 141 19.45 -11.75 9.72
N GLU A 142 19.09 -10.65 10.40
CA GLU A 142 19.09 -10.62 11.86
C GLU A 142 17.87 -9.87 12.42
N PRO A 143 17.19 -10.42 13.45
CA PRO A 143 16.04 -9.77 14.08
C PRO A 143 16.47 -8.45 14.76
N PRO A 144 15.59 -7.44 14.85
CA PRO A 144 15.92 -6.17 15.47
C PRO A 144 16.10 -6.37 16.98
N VAL A 145 17.35 -6.42 17.43
CA VAL A 145 17.72 -6.49 18.84
C VAL A 145 17.53 -5.09 19.45
N LEU A 146 16.73 -4.98 20.51
CA LEU A 146 16.51 -3.70 21.18
C LEU A 146 17.85 -3.15 21.72
N PRO A 147 18.07 -1.82 21.78
CA PRO A 147 19.35 -1.23 22.17
C PRO A 147 19.87 -1.75 23.53
N ALA A 148 18.96 -1.97 24.48
CA ALA A 148 19.28 -2.52 25.80
C ALA A 148 19.67 -4.01 25.77
N GLN A 149 19.17 -4.78 24.81
CA GLN A 149 19.59 -6.18 24.61
C GLN A 149 20.98 -6.23 23.99
N GLN A 150 21.30 -5.31 23.08
CA GLN A 150 22.61 -5.23 22.45
C GLN A 150 23.71 -4.91 23.47
N GLU A 151 23.50 -3.92 24.34
CA GLU A 151 24.45 -3.60 25.42
C GLU A 151 24.69 -4.79 26.37
N ASN A 152 23.64 -5.55 26.68
CA ASN A 152 23.76 -6.75 27.52
C ASN A 152 24.57 -7.86 26.84
N ILE A 153 24.35 -8.09 25.54
CA ILE A 153 25.10 -9.08 24.76
C ILE A 153 26.58 -8.69 24.69
N GLU A 154 26.87 -7.42 24.43
CA GLU A 154 28.24 -6.91 24.35
C GLU A 154 28.97 -7.08 25.68
N ARG A 155 28.32 -6.75 26.80
CA ARG A 155 28.90 -6.92 28.14
C ARG A 155 29.19 -8.39 28.45
N GLU A 156 28.24 -9.30 28.21
CA GLU A 156 28.45 -10.72 28.46
C GLU A 156 29.55 -11.32 27.57
N ALA A 157 29.65 -10.87 26.31
CA ALA A 157 30.71 -11.30 25.41
C ALA A 157 32.10 -10.88 25.90
N VAL A 158 32.24 -9.65 26.42
CA VAL A 158 33.49 -9.15 27.01
C VAL A 158 33.87 -9.94 28.26
N ASP A 159 32.93 -10.18 29.17
CA ASP A 159 33.17 -10.96 30.39
C ASP A 159 33.66 -12.39 30.07
N MET A 160 33.06 -13.03 29.06
CA MET A 160 33.51 -14.36 28.61
C MET A 160 34.94 -14.34 28.05
N LEU A 161 35.29 -13.33 27.26
CA LEU A 161 36.63 -13.18 26.69
C LEU A 161 37.69 -12.89 27.76
N GLU A 162 37.36 -12.07 28.76
CA GLU A 162 38.24 -11.83 29.90
C GLU A 162 38.49 -13.11 30.70
N GLY A 163 37.44 -13.93 30.92
CA GLY A 163 37.57 -15.23 31.57
C GLY A 163 38.52 -16.18 30.82
N ILE A 164 38.40 -16.27 29.49
CA ILE A 164 39.32 -17.07 28.67
C ILE A 164 40.74 -16.52 28.74
N THR A 165 40.89 -15.20 28.69
CA THR A 165 42.21 -14.53 28.76
C THR A 165 42.90 -14.77 30.10
N ALA A 166 42.15 -14.72 31.21
CA ALA A 166 42.64 -15.05 32.54
C ALA A 166 43.11 -16.52 32.64
N LEU A 167 42.38 -17.45 32.01
CA LEU A 167 42.82 -18.84 31.92
C LEU A 167 44.12 -18.97 31.12
N MET A 168 44.22 -18.36 29.93
CA MET A 168 45.44 -18.44 29.11
C MET A 168 46.67 -17.82 29.80
N THR A 169 46.48 -16.74 30.54
CA THR A 169 47.57 -16.10 31.28
C THR A 169 47.98 -16.91 32.52
N GLY A 170 47.03 -17.57 33.20
CA GLY A 170 47.32 -18.49 34.30
C GLY A 170 48.10 -19.75 33.89
N TYR A 171 48.03 -20.19 32.62
CA TYR A 171 48.85 -21.30 32.10
C TYR A 171 50.31 -20.90 31.81
N ASN A 172 50.58 -19.61 31.58
CA ASN A 172 51.93 -19.13 31.26
C ASN A 172 52.83 -19.00 32.48
N GLU A 173 52.27 -18.87 33.70
CA GLU A 173 53.08 -18.75 34.93
C GLU A 173 53.53 -20.11 35.49
N VAL A 174 52.92 -21.23 35.07
CA VAL A 174 53.23 -22.57 35.60
C VAL A 174 54.20 -23.35 34.71
N HIS A 175 54.41 -22.93 33.45
CA HIS A 175 55.27 -23.65 32.50
C HIS A 175 56.75 -23.18 32.42
N ASP A 176 57.16 -22.18 33.20
CA ASP A 176 58.57 -21.74 33.27
C ASP A 176 59.43 -22.48 34.32
N ILE A 177 59.00 -23.65 34.80
CA ILE A 177 59.83 -24.53 35.62
C ILE A 177 59.94 -25.92 34.96
N ILE A 178 60.67 -26.01 33.85
CA ILE A 178 61.30 -27.27 33.44
C ILE A 178 62.79 -27.14 33.75
N PRO A 179 63.33 -27.94 34.70
CA PRO A 179 64.76 -27.90 35.00
C PRO A 179 65.52 -28.44 33.79
N THR A 180 66.40 -27.62 33.22
CA THR A 180 67.39 -28.12 32.27
C THR A 180 68.42 -28.91 33.09
N ILE A 181 68.49 -30.22 32.85
CA ILE A 181 69.60 -31.09 33.27
C ILE A 181 70.85 -30.70 32.49
#